data_AF-A0A522JVJ5-F1
#
_entry.id   AF-A0A522JVJ5-F1
#
_cell.length_a   1.000
_cell.length_b   1.000
_cell.length_c   1.000
_cell.angle_alpha   90.00
_cell.angle_beta   90.00
_cell.angle_gamma   90.00
#
_symmetry.space_group_name_H-M   'P 1'
#
loop_
_entity.id
_entity.type
_entity.pdbx_description
1 polymer ?
#
loop_
_entity_poly.entity_id
_entity_poly.type
_entity_poly.pdbx_seq_one_letter_code
_entity_poly.pdbx_strand_id
1 'polypeptide(L)'
;GRSFGVMLTAENHRHFWVPEGFAHGFCVVSEFATFSYQCTALYDPKADAGIRWNDTALAIDWPVSAPLLSDKDGKTPLLADVPPERLPVFEA
;
A
#
# COMPACT_ATOMS: atom_id res chain seq x y z
N GLY A 1 -12.26 -2.10 -3.55
CA GLY A 1 -11.64 -1.53 -4.76
C GLY A 1 -10.97 -2.62 -5.58
N ARG A 2 -10.26 -2.28 -6.64
CA ARG A 2 -9.40 -3.21 -7.39
C ARG A 2 -7.94 -2.97 -7.03
N SER A 3 -7.10 -4.00 -7.14
CA SER A 3 -5.66 -3.92 -6.89
C SER A 3 -4.88 -4.33 -8.14
N PHE A 4 -3.62 -3.92 -8.19
CA PHE A 4 -2.64 -4.37 -9.17
C PHE A 4 -1.30 -4.52 -8.47
N GLY A 5 -0.59 -5.62 -8.77
CA GLY A 5 0.72 -5.93 -8.18
C GLY A 5 1.77 -6.14 -9.27
N VAL A 6 3.00 -5.75 -8.96
CA VAL A 6 4.17 -5.98 -9.82
C VAL A 6 5.34 -6.44 -8.96
N MET A 7 6.10 -7.42 -9.46
CA MET A 7 7.34 -7.85 -8.81
C MET A 7 8.45 -6.83 -9.13
N LEU A 8 9.00 -6.21 -8.10
CA LEU A 8 10.15 -5.31 -8.18
C LEU A 8 11.37 -6.00 -7.57
N THR A 9 12.44 -6.12 -8.33
CA THR A 9 13.68 -6.75 -7.86
C THR A 9 14.90 -5.95 -8.29
N ALA A 10 16.02 -6.19 -7.62
CA ALA A 10 17.29 -5.57 -7.99
C ALA A 10 17.74 -5.97 -9.41
N GLU A 11 17.32 -7.12 -9.92
CA GLU A 11 17.70 -7.63 -11.24
C GLU A 11 16.82 -7.06 -12.35
N ASN A 12 15.53 -6.83 -12.08
CA ASN A 12 14.61 -6.37 -13.12
C ASN A 12 14.60 -4.85 -13.30
N HIS A 13 15.12 -4.11 -12.31
CA HIS A 13 15.21 -2.65 -12.31
C HIS A 13 13.91 -1.92 -12.71
N ARG A 14 12.76 -2.54 -12.45
CA ARG A 14 11.47 -1.93 -12.76
C ARG A 14 11.16 -0.85 -11.75
N HIS A 15 10.54 0.22 -12.23
CA HIS A 15 9.94 1.24 -11.39
C HIS A 15 8.42 1.14 -11.51
N PHE A 16 7.72 1.46 -10.44
CA PHE A 16 6.26 1.44 -10.41
C PHE A 16 5.74 2.83 -10.02
N TRP A 17 5.03 3.46 -10.94
CA TRP A 17 4.39 4.76 -10.70
C TRP A 17 3.01 4.54 -10.09
N VAL A 18 2.77 5.18 -8.96
CA VAL A 18 1.48 5.15 -8.26
C VAL A 18 0.94 6.59 -8.25
N PRO A 19 -0.10 6.90 -9.04
CA PRO A 19 -0.71 8.23 -9.03
C PRO A 19 -1.35 8.57 -7.69
N GLU A 20 -1.63 9.86 -7.49
CA GLU A 20 -2.44 10.34 -6.36
C GLU A 20 -3.80 9.64 -6.32
N GLY A 21 -4.31 9.39 -5.10
CA GLY A 21 -5.58 8.73 -4.88
C GLY A 21 -5.51 7.20 -4.75
N PHE A 22 -4.34 6.58 -4.94
CA PHE A 22 -4.14 5.15 -4.70
C PHE A 22 -3.48 4.90 -3.35
N ALA A 23 -3.93 3.84 -2.66
CA ALA A 23 -3.17 3.26 -1.55
C ALA A 23 -2.02 2.41 -2.11
N HIS A 24 -0.89 2.38 -1.39
CA HIS A 24 0.30 1.63 -1.78
C HIS A 24 0.81 0.78 -0.61
N GLY A 25 1.29 -0.42 -0.92
CA GLY A 25 1.94 -1.33 0.02
C GLY A 25 2.82 -2.33 -0.72
N PHE A 26 3.81 -2.89 -0.04
CA PHE A 26 4.72 -3.88 -0.60
C PHE A 26 4.99 -4.99 0.43
N CYS A 27 5.45 -6.14 -0.08
CA CYS A 27 5.88 -7.28 0.72
C CYS A 27 7.31 -7.65 0.32
N VAL A 28 8.21 -7.71 1.30
CA VAL A 28 9.58 -8.18 1.08
C VAL A 28 9.57 -9.70 0.99
N VAL A 29 9.98 -10.24 -0.15
CA VAL A 29 10.00 -11.69 -0.44
C VAL A 29 11.41 -12.30 -0.50
N SER A 30 12.43 -11.45 -0.37
CA SER A 30 13.84 -11.82 -0.22
C SER A 30 14.27 -11.73 1.24
N GLU A 31 15.50 -12.14 1.55
CA GLU A 31 16.08 -11.97 2.89
C GLU A 31 16.08 -10.50 3.35
N PHE A 32 16.40 -9.59 2.43
CA PHE A 32 16.32 -8.14 2.63
C PHE A 32 15.94 -7.43 1.34
N ALA A 33 15.41 -6.21 1.46
CA ALA A 33 15.16 -5.33 0.31
C ALA A 33 15.48 -3.88 0.69
N THR A 34 16.18 -3.18 -0.21
CA THR A 34 16.28 -1.71 -0.18
C THR A 34 15.20 -1.15 -1.09
N PHE A 35 14.23 -0.45 -0.52
CA PHE A 35 13.12 0.15 -1.26
C PHE A 35 13.30 1.66 -1.32
N SER A 36 13.24 2.24 -2.51
CA SER A 36 13.33 3.69 -2.72
C SER A 36 12.06 4.22 -3.36
N TYR A 37 11.69 5.45 -2.99
CA TYR A 37 10.52 6.12 -3.52
C TYR A 37 10.78 7.61 -3.66
N GLN A 38 10.12 8.21 -4.65
CA GLN A 38 10.06 9.64 -4.88
C GLN A 38 8.61 10.07 -4.80
N CYS A 39 8.32 11.08 -3.98
CA CYS A 39 6.97 11.59 -3.80
C CYS A 39 6.81 12.94 -4.49
N THR A 40 5.63 13.21 -5.02
CA THR A 40 5.24 14.52 -5.56
C THR A 40 4.95 15.54 -4.44
N ALA A 41 4.77 15.08 -3.21
CA ALA A 41 4.52 15.90 -2.02
C ALA A 41 5.34 15.43 -0.82
N LEU A 42 5.53 16.32 0.15
CA LEU A 42 6.17 16.01 1.43
C LEU A 42 5.22 15.21 2.33
N TYR A 43 5.79 14.45 3.26
CA TYR A 43 5.03 13.68 4.24
C TYR A 43 4.25 14.61 5.20
N ASP A 44 2.95 14.35 5.36
CA ASP A 44 2.09 14.98 6.37
C ASP A 44 1.48 13.90 7.29
N PRO A 45 1.90 13.82 8.56
CA PRO A 45 1.36 12.87 9.53
C PRO A 45 -0.16 13.01 9.77
N LYS A 46 -0.75 14.19 9.51
CA LYS A 46 -2.20 14.41 9.68
C LYS A 46 -3.01 13.84 8.52
N ALA A 47 -2.41 13.82 7.33
CA ALA A 47 -3.01 13.24 6.14
C ALA A 47 -2.79 11.72 6.05
N ASP A 48 -1.77 11.19 6.73
CA ASP A 48 -1.42 9.78 6.77
C ASP A 48 -2.63 8.89 7.14
N ALA A 49 -2.85 7.85 6.33
CA ALA A 49 -3.96 6.91 6.42
C ALA A 49 -3.51 5.54 5.92
N GLY A 50 -4.22 4.49 6.34
CA GLY A 50 -3.92 3.13 5.92
C GLY A 50 -5.16 2.28 5.79
N ILE A 51 -5.02 1.18 5.04
CA ILE A 51 -6.05 0.16 4.84
C ILE A 51 -5.45 -1.18 5.27
N ARG A 52 -6.28 -2.04 5.85
CA ARG A 52 -5.90 -3.38 6.28
C ARG A 52 -5.36 -4.19 5.09
N TRP A 53 -4.11 -4.67 5.22
CA TRP A 53 -3.43 -5.40 4.14
C TRP A 53 -4.18 -6.67 3.70
N ASN A 54 -4.81 -7.38 4.64
CA ASN A 54 -5.57 -8.60 4.42
C ASN A 54 -7.09 -8.36 4.42
N ASP A 55 -7.54 -7.19 3.99
CA ASP A 55 -8.95 -6.94 3.74
C ASP A 55 -9.47 -7.90 2.65
N THR A 56 -10.34 -8.84 3.05
CA THR A 56 -10.93 -9.83 2.16
C THR A 56 -11.75 -9.22 1.01
N ALA A 57 -12.28 -8.00 1.17
CA ALA A 57 -13.00 -7.30 0.11
C ALA A 57 -12.06 -6.77 -0.99
N LEU A 58 -10.77 -6.62 -0.70
CA LEU A 58 -9.74 -6.30 -1.69
C LEU A 58 -9.12 -7.54 -2.32
N ALA A 59 -9.15 -8.67 -1.62
CA ALA A 59 -8.67 -9.98 -2.08
C ALA A 59 -7.29 -9.92 -2.76
N ILE A 60 -6.35 -9.17 -2.16
CA ILE A 60 -4.99 -9.04 -2.68
C ILE A 60 -4.25 -10.36 -2.43
N ASP A 61 -3.71 -10.94 -3.51
CA ASP A 61 -2.96 -12.19 -3.48
C ASP A 61 -1.51 -11.93 -3.03
N TRP A 62 -1.34 -11.78 -1.72
CA TRP A 62 -0.01 -11.55 -1.12
C TRP A 62 0.80 -12.86 -1.10
N PRO A 63 2.11 -12.82 -1.44
CA PRO A 63 2.97 -14.01 -1.45
C PRO A 63 3.40 -14.50 -0.06
N VAL A 64 2.80 -13.97 1.02
CA VAL A 64 3.09 -14.31 2.41
C VAL A 64 1.80 -14.44 3.21
N SER A 65 1.76 -15.37 4.16
CA SER A 65 0.60 -15.59 5.04
C SER A 65 0.72 -14.91 6.40
N ALA A 66 1.94 -14.63 6.87
CA ALA A 66 2.23 -14.07 8.19
C ALA A 66 3.31 -12.97 8.10
N PRO A 67 2.97 -11.78 7.56
CA PRO A 67 3.93 -10.69 7.45
C PRO A 67 4.29 -10.13 8.84
N LEU A 68 5.53 -9.67 8.97
CA LEU A 68 5.90 -8.77 10.06
C LEU A 68 5.36 -7.37 9.75
N LEU A 69 4.56 -6.82 10.66
CA LEU A 69 3.93 -5.52 10.50
C LEU A 69 4.32 -4.59 11.64
N SER A 70 4.25 -3.29 11.39
CA SER A 70 4.25 -2.30 12.46
C SER A 70 2.96 -2.40 13.28
N ASP A 71 2.99 -1.89 14.51
CA ASP A 71 1.77 -1.77 15.34
C ASP A 71 0.69 -0.92 14.67
N LYS A 72 1.10 0.08 13.88
CA LYS A 72 0.20 0.97 13.14
C LYS A 72 -0.52 0.18 12.03
N ASP A 73 0.23 -0.53 11.20
CA ASP A 73 -0.33 -1.28 10.06
C ASP A 73 -1.17 -2.48 10.53
N GLY A 74 -0.82 -3.06 11.68
CA GLY A 74 -1.63 -4.10 12.33
C GLY A 74 -2.99 -3.61 12.83
N LYS A 75 -3.21 -2.29 12.89
CA LYS A 75 -4.44 -1.65 13.42
C LYS A 75 -5.21 -0.86 12.35
N THR A 76 -4.78 -0.87 11.09
CA THR A 76 -5.50 -0.18 10.03
C THR A 76 -6.92 -0.76 9.83
N PRO A 77 -7.91 0.08 9.47
CA PRO A 77 -9.28 -0.34 9.24
C PRO A 77 -9.43 -1.13 7.94
N LEU A 78 -10.53 -1.88 7.78
CA LEU A 78 -10.95 -2.35 6.46
C LEU A 78 -11.28 -1.14 5.57
N LEU A 79 -11.21 -1.28 4.25
CA LEU A 79 -11.52 -0.17 3.34
C LEU A 79 -12.94 0.36 3.56
N ALA A 80 -13.89 -0.53 3.84
CA ALA A 80 -15.28 -0.16 4.09
C ALA A 80 -15.48 0.67 5.37
N ASP A 81 -14.53 0.61 6.32
CA ASP A 81 -14.60 1.31 7.60
C ASP A 81 -13.81 2.64 7.57
N VAL A 82 -13.14 2.96 6.46
CA VAL A 82 -12.47 4.26 6.30
C VAL A 82 -13.54 5.35 6.14
N PRO A 83 -13.50 6.44 6.93
CA PRO A 83 -14.44 7.54 6.77
C PRO A 83 -14.42 8.10 5.34
N PRO A 84 -15.57 8.28 4.66
CA PRO A 84 -15.60 8.71 3.26
C PRO A 84 -14.85 10.02 3.00
N GLU A 85 -14.86 10.96 3.94
CA GLU A 85 -14.12 12.23 3.86
C GLU A 85 -12.59 12.08 3.92
N ARG A 86 -12.11 10.90 4.30
CA ARG A 86 -10.69 10.51 4.29
C ARG A 86 -10.30 9.74 3.03
N LEU A 87 -11.26 9.41 2.16
CA LEU A 87 -11.01 8.78 0.87
C LEU A 87 -10.87 9.84 -0.23
N PRO A 88 -9.98 9.62 -1.21
CA PRO A 88 -9.90 10.49 -2.37
C PRO A 88 -11.16 10.35 -3.23
N VAL A 89 -11.56 11.44 -3.88
CA VAL A 89 -12.63 11.44 -4.87
C VAL A 89 -11.99 11.32 -6.25
N PHE A 90 -12.43 10.35 -7.03
CA PHE A 90 -12.00 10.23 -8.43
C PHE A 90 -12.82 11.20 -9.29
N GLU A 91 -12.14 12.18 -9.86
CA GLU A 91 -12.69 13.07 -10.88
C GLU A 91 -12.08 12.67 -12.24
N ALA A 92 -12.95 12.37 -13.20
CA ALA A 92 -12.58 11.86 -14.53
C ALA A 92 -12.26 12.98 -15.52
#